data_AF-A0A2E5JAY0-F1
#
_entry.id   AF-A0A2E5JAY0-F1
#
_cell.length_a   1.000
_cell.length_b   1.000
_cell.length_c   1.000
_cell.angle_alpha   90.00
_cell.angle_beta   90.00
_cell.angle_gamma   90.00
#
_symmetry.space_group_name_H-M   'P 1'
#
loop_
_entity.id
_entity.type
_entity.pdbx_description
1 polymer ?
#
loop_
_entity_poly.entity_id
_entity_poly.type
_entity_poly.pdbx_seq_one_letter_code
_entity_poly.pdbx_strand_id
1 'polypeptide(L)'
;MTLDHTIFAWTLVNLSCCAIIATSIIVQIYTNPIINDHIYQEFFERTMQATFLFAITELISSIVMVINTTWAWGPFIIHCFALFASLFAMHASFHIIEGSDGDHEKRLRISNVMRGILWVIRFFYLFTILLVLF
;
A
#
# COMPACT_ATOMS: atom_id res chain seq x y z
N MET A 1 11.79 -10.50 -26.21
CA MET A 1 13.04 -10.41 -25.42
C MET A 1 13.19 -9.09 -24.67
N THR A 2 13.43 -7.92 -25.30
CA THR A 2 13.61 -6.66 -24.53
C THR A 2 12.37 -6.19 -23.78
N LEU A 3 11.18 -6.34 -24.38
CA LEU A 3 9.90 -6.00 -23.76
C LEU A 3 9.60 -6.89 -22.54
N ASP A 4 9.88 -8.20 -22.64
CA ASP A 4 9.65 -9.18 -21.57
C ASP A 4 10.52 -8.90 -20.34
N HIS A 5 11.81 -8.59 -20.55
CA HIS A 5 12.72 -8.20 -19.46
C HIS A 5 12.31 -6.88 -18.80
N THR A 6 11.77 -5.95 -19.59
CA THR A 6 11.27 -4.66 -19.07
C THR A 6 10.06 -4.88 -18.18
N ILE A 7 9.07 -5.65 -18.64
CA ILE A 7 7.87 -5.98 -17.85
C ILE A 7 8.24 -6.77 -16.60
N PHE A 8 9.17 -7.72 -16.69
CA PHE A 8 9.68 -8.47 -15.55
C PHE A 8 10.29 -7.54 -14.48
N ALA A 9 11.17 -6.62 -14.90
CA ALA A 9 11.79 -5.65 -14.00
C ALA A 9 10.75 -4.76 -13.31
N TRP A 10 9.77 -4.23 -14.05
CA TRP A 10 8.68 -3.43 -13.46
C TRP A 10 7.78 -4.26 -12.54
N THR A 11 7.56 -5.54 -12.84
CA THR A 11 6.81 -6.45 -11.97
C THR A 11 7.56 -6.66 -10.65
N LEU A 12 8.89 -6.84 -10.67
CA LEU A 12 9.73 -6.95 -9.48
C LEU A 12 9.74 -5.67 -8.64
N VAL A 13 9.83 -4.50 -9.28
CA VAL A 13 9.72 -3.20 -8.59
C VAL A 13 8.38 -3.10 -7.87
N ASN A 14 7.28 -3.40 -8.57
CA ASN A 14 5.94 -3.40 -7.98
C ASN A 14 5.82 -4.40 -6.83
N LEU A 15 6.35 -5.62 -6.97
CA LEU A 15 6.32 -6.62 -5.92
C LEU A 15 7.07 -6.16 -4.67
N SER A 16 8.25 -5.55 -4.86
CA SER A 16 9.10 -5.07 -3.77
C SER A 16 8.45 -3.92 -3.01
N CYS A 17 7.92 -2.93 -3.72
CA CYS A 17 7.20 -1.82 -3.09
C CYS A 17 5.94 -2.30 -2.36
N CYS A 18 5.19 -3.21 -2.97
CA CYS A 18 4.01 -3.84 -2.38
C CYS A 18 4.36 -4.52 -1.05
N ALA A 19 5.47 -5.27 -0.99
CA ALA A 19 5.94 -5.91 0.22
C ALA A 19 6.35 -4.91 1.32
N ILE A 20 7.06 -3.83 0.96
CA ILE A 20 7.46 -2.76 1.91
C ILE A 20 6.22 -2.10 2.53
N ILE A 21 5.24 -1.72 1.70
CA ILE A 21 4.02 -1.05 2.16
C ILE A 21 3.16 -2.01 2.99
N ALA A 22 2.98 -3.26 2.55
CA ALA A 22 2.24 -4.26 3.31
C ALA A 22 2.84 -4.49 4.70
N THR A 23 4.17 -4.60 4.77
CA THR A 23 4.89 -4.77 6.05
C THR A 23 4.67 -3.57 6.97
N SER A 24 4.78 -2.34 6.45
CA SER A 24 4.54 -1.12 7.22
C SER A 24 3.12 -1.05 7.80
N ILE A 25 2.12 -1.44 7.01
CA ILE A 25 0.71 -1.48 7.44
C ILE A 25 0.48 -2.56 8.49
N ILE A 26 1.05 -3.75 8.30
CA ILE A 26 0.93 -4.85 9.27
C ILE A 26 1.51 -4.42 10.62
N VAL A 27 2.70 -3.79 10.63
CA VAL A 27 3.28 -3.24 11.85
C VAL A 27 2.31 -2.27 12.51
N GLN A 28 1.73 -1.31 11.77
CA GLN A 28 0.74 -0.38 12.32
C GLN A 28 -0.50 -1.05 12.92
N ILE A 29 -1.02 -2.11 12.29
CA ILE A 29 -2.18 -2.85 12.80
C ILE A 29 -1.86 -3.46 14.18
N TYR A 30 -0.66 -4.02 14.33
CA TYR A 30 -0.22 -4.64 15.58
C TYR A 30 0.24 -3.64 16.64
N THR A 31 0.81 -2.50 16.24
CA THR A 31 1.38 -1.52 17.16
C THR A 31 0.39 -0.43 17.60
N ASN A 32 -0.61 -0.06 16.79
CA ASN A 32 -1.64 0.92 17.18
C ASN A 32 -2.34 0.61 18.53
N PRO A 33 -2.71 -0.63 18.87
CA PRO A 33 -3.33 -0.90 20.18
C PRO A 33 -2.38 -0.78 21.37
N ILE A 34 -1.07 -0.54 21.15
CA ILE A 34 -0.01 -0.53 22.17
C ILE A 34 0.60 0.88 22.35
N ILE A 35 0.37 1.78 21.40
CA ILE A 35 1.11 3.03 21.26
C ILE A 35 0.43 4.19 22.04
N ASN A 36 1.21 4.80 22.94
CA ASN A 36 0.91 6.02 23.70
C ASN A 36 0.82 7.25 22.75
N ASP A 37 -0.01 8.25 23.05
CA ASP A 37 -0.31 9.40 22.15
C ASP A 37 0.92 10.10 21.52
N HIS A 38 2.05 10.13 22.23
CA HIS A 38 3.29 10.75 21.73
C HIS A 38 3.98 9.96 20.59
N ILE A 39 3.73 8.66 20.47
CA ILE A 39 4.34 7.79 19.45
C ILE A 39 3.47 7.74 18.18
N TYR A 40 2.19 8.15 18.26
CA TYR A 40 1.28 8.21 17.10
C TYR A 40 1.77 9.17 16.01
N GLN A 41 2.31 10.33 16.39
CA GLN A 41 2.77 11.34 15.44
C GLN A 41 4.01 10.89 14.64
N GLU A 42 5.01 10.30 15.31
CA GLU A 42 6.22 9.79 14.66
C GLU A 42 5.91 8.61 13.72
N PHE A 43 4.99 7.72 14.13
CA PHE A 43 4.52 6.63 13.28
C PHE A 43 3.73 7.14 12.08
N PHE A 44 2.90 8.15 12.26
CA PHE A 44 2.16 8.78 11.17
C PHE A 44 3.09 9.39 10.13
N GLU A 45 4.10 10.17 10.54
CA GLU A 45 5.07 10.78 9.64
C GLU A 45 5.86 9.74 8.83
N ARG A 46 6.38 8.69 9.50
CA ARG A 46 7.08 7.60 8.82
C ARG A 46 6.18 6.86 7.84
N THR A 47 4.94 6.59 8.24
CA THR A 47 3.95 5.93 7.41
C THR A 47 3.61 6.76 6.18
N MET A 48 3.42 8.06 6.36
CA MET A 48 3.10 8.99 5.28
C MET A 48 4.25 9.07 4.28
N GLN A 49 5.49 9.23 4.76
CA GLN A 49 6.68 9.30 3.91
C GLN A 49 6.90 8.01 3.12
N ALA A 50 6.83 6.85 3.80
CA ALA A 50 6.98 5.55 3.15
C ALA A 50 5.84 5.28 2.15
N THR A 51 4.60 5.51 2.57
CA THR A 51 3.44 5.30 1.69
C THR A 51 3.53 6.21 0.48
N PHE A 52 3.86 7.49 0.64
CA PHE A 52 3.94 8.44 -0.47
C PHE A 52 5.04 8.06 -1.48
N LEU A 53 6.28 7.82 -1.01
CA LEU A 53 7.40 7.51 -1.88
C LEU A 53 7.20 6.18 -2.65
N PHE A 54 6.77 5.14 -1.94
CA PHE A 54 6.60 3.82 -2.55
C PHE A 54 5.31 3.71 -3.36
N ALA A 55 4.22 4.37 -2.95
CA ALA A 55 2.98 4.40 -3.74
C ALA A 55 3.16 5.11 -5.07
N ILE A 56 3.90 6.23 -5.12
CA ILE A 56 4.17 6.92 -6.39
C ILE A 56 5.01 6.03 -7.31
N THR A 57 6.05 5.40 -6.75
CA THR A 57 6.91 4.47 -7.51
C THR A 57 6.09 3.32 -8.10
N GLU A 58 5.17 2.74 -7.31
CA GLU A 58 4.26 1.70 -7.81
C GLU A 58 3.23 2.20 -8.78
N LEU A 59 2.72 3.41 -8.62
CA LEU A 59 1.76 3.99 -9.54
C LEU A 59 2.39 4.14 -10.92
N ILE A 60 3.59 4.73 -10.98
CA ILE A 60 4.38 4.86 -12.21
C ILE A 60 4.65 3.48 -12.82
N SER A 61 5.15 2.55 -12.01
CA SER A 61 5.43 1.17 -12.44
C SER A 61 4.18 0.48 -12.99
N SER A 62 3.04 0.62 -12.31
CA SER A 62 1.78 0.00 -12.72
C SER A 62 1.23 0.62 -14.01
N ILE A 63 1.36 1.93 -14.21
CA ILE A 63 1.00 2.60 -15.47
C ILE A 63 1.83 2.05 -16.62
N VAL A 64 3.15 1.94 -16.44
CA VAL A 64 4.04 1.37 -17.47
C VAL A 64 3.62 -0.06 -17.80
N MET A 65 3.30 -0.89 -16.79
CA MET A 65 2.85 -2.27 -17.01
C MET A 65 1.50 -2.36 -17.74
N VAL A 66 0.54 -1.48 -17.43
CA VAL A 66 -0.80 -1.47 -18.06
C VAL A 66 -0.74 -1.00 -19.52
N ILE A 67 0.15 -0.07 -19.85
CA ILE A 67 0.38 0.35 -21.25
C ILE A 67 0.94 -0.81 -22.07
N ASN A 68 1.78 -1.65 -21.48
CA ASN A 68 2.48 -2.72 -22.20
C ASN A 68 1.78 -4.08 -22.13
N THR A 69 0.88 -4.32 -21.16
CA THR A 69 0.25 -5.64 -20.95
C THR A 69 -1.19 -5.50 -20.44
N THR A 70 -2.08 -6.35 -20.94
CA THR A 70 -3.50 -6.34 -20.53
C THR A 70 -3.75 -6.98 -19.16
N TRP A 71 -2.95 -7.97 -18.77
CA TRP A 71 -3.10 -8.62 -17.46
C TRP A 71 -2.77 -7.68 -16.29
N ALA A 72 -1.96 -6.65 -16.52
CA ALA A 72 -1.58 -5.67 -15.50
C ALA A 72 -2.76 -4.80 -15.01
N TRP A 73 -3.89 -4.79 -15.71
CA TRP A 73 -5.10 -4.10 -15.25
C TRP A 73 -5.62 -4.61 -13.91
N GLY A 74 -5.55 -5.93 -13.66
CA GLY A 74 -5.97 -6.54 -12.39
C GLY A 74 -5.24 -5.95 -11.18
N PRO A 75 -3.90 -6.08 -11.09
CA PRO A 75 -3.13 -5.51 -9.99
C PRO A 75 -3.17 -3.98 -9.94
N PHE A 76 -3.39 -3.29 -11.07
CA PHE A 76 -3.58 -1.83 -11.10
C PHE A 76 -4.89 -1.39 -10.44
N ILE A 77 -6.02 -2.05 -10.72
CA ILE A 77 -7.30 -1.75 -10.08
C ILE A 77 -7.20 -1.94 -8.57
N ILE A 78 -6.58 -3.03 -8.11
CA ILE A 78 -6.37 -3.28 -6.68
C ILE A 78 -5.51 -2.17 -6.06
N HIS A 79 -4.47 -1.72 -6.77
CA HIS A 79 -3.62 -0.61 -6.33
C HIS A 79 -4.44 0.68 -6.13
N CYS A 80 -5.30 1.05 -7.08
CA CYS A 80 -6.16 2.23 -6.96
C CYS A 80 -7.08 2.16 -5.72
N PHE A 81 -7.68 1.01 -5.45
CA PHE A 81 -8.48 0.82 -4.22
C PHE A 81 -7.63 0.89 -2.95
N ALA A 82 -6.41 0.36 -2.98
CA ALA A 82 -5.48 0.43 -1.84
C ALA A 82 -5.03 1.87 -1.55
N LEU A 83 -4.78 2.66 -2.60
CA LEU A 83 -4.50 4.09 -2.47
C LEU A 83 -5.70 4.85 -1.90
N PHE A 84 -6.91 4.58 -2.41
CA PHE A 84 -8.13 5.18 -1.89
C PHE A 84 -8.33 4.88 -0.40
N ALA A 85 -8.19 3.62 0.02
CA ALA A 85 -8.25 3.25 1.44
C ALA A 85 -7.12 3.90 2.28
N SER A 86 -5.96 4.15 1.68
CA SER A 86 -4.85 4.85 2.33
C SER A 86 -5.16 6.33 2.58
N LEU A 87 -5.94 6.98 1.71
CA LEU A 87 -6.41 8.35 1.95
C LEU A 87 -7.35 8.43 3.16
N PHE A 88 -8.28 7.48 3.33
CA PHE A 88 -9.14 7.44 4.53
C PHE A 88 -8.34 7.20 5.81
N ALA A 89 -7.35 6.32 5.77
CA ALA A 89 -6.47 6.09 6.92
C ALA A 89 -5.70 7.37 7.28
N MET A 90 -5.11 8.07 6.30
CA MET A 90 -4.42 9.34 6.56
C MET A 90 -5.35 10.41 7.11
N HIS A 91 -6.55 10.54 6.56
CA HIS A 91 -7.56 11.47 7.06
C HIS A 91 -7.95 11.17 8.51
N ALA A 92 -8.16 9.89 8.85
CA ALA A 92 -8.48 9.49 10.22
C ALA A 92 -7.29 9.75 11.17
N SER A 93 -6.06 9.45 10.75
CA SER A 93 -4.85 9.75 11.53
C SER A 93 -4.69 11.25 11.79
N PHE A 94 -4.96 12.10 10.79
CA PHE A 94 -4.86 13.55 10.93
C PHE A 94 -5.80 14.09 12.02
N HIS A 95 -7.07 13.65 12.01
CA HIS A 95 -8.04 14.07 13.05
C HIS A 95 -7.74 13.53 14.44
N ILE A 96 -7.07 12.38 14.56
CA ILE A 96 -6.59 11.88 15.87
C ILE A 96 -5.48 12.79 16.40
N ILE A 97 -4.54 13.21 15.54
CA ILE A 97 -3.46 14.14 15.91
C ILE A 97 -4.01 15.52 16.32
N GLU A 98 -5.09 15.98 15.68
CA GLU A 98 -5.77 17.23 16.05
C GLU A 98 -6.60 17.15 17.35
N GLY A 99 -6.66 15.98 18.00
CA GLY A 99 -7.30 15.80 19.31
C GLY A 99 -8.79 15.45 19.26
N SER A 100 -9.28 14.82 18.18
CA SER A 100 -10.65 14.29 18.12
C SER A 100 -10.69 12.81 18.54
N ASP A 101 -11.53 12.45 19.52
CA ASP A 101 -11.47 11.13 20.15
C ASP A 101 -12.56 10.12 19.71
N GLY A 102 -12.18 8.83 19.80
CA GLY A 102 -13.01 7.62 19.79
C GLY A 102 -13.41 7.08 18.41
N ASP A 103 -14.11 7.89 17.62
CA ASP A 103 -14.73 7.41 16.37
C ASP A 103 -13.70 7.28 15.22
N HIS A 104 -12.71 8.17 15.23
CA HIS A 104 -11.64 8.20 14.24
C HIS A 104 -10.61 7.07 14.43
N GLU A 105 -10.37 6.64 15.67
CA GLU A 105 -9.46 5.52 15.96
C GLU A 105 -10.03 4.19 15.40
N LYS A 106 -11.33 3.96 15.59
CA LYS A 106 -12.02 2.80 15.01
C LYS A 106 -11.99 2.83 13.48
N ARG A 107 -12.23 4.00 12.87
CA ARG A 107 -12.15 4.18 11.41
C ARG A 107 -10.73 3.97 10.89
N LEU A 108 -9.71 4.44 11.61
CA LEU A 108 -8.30 4.23 11.27
C LEU A 108 -7.96 2.73 11.29
N ARG A 109 -8.38 2.00 12.33
CA ARG A 109 -8.14 0.56 12.44
C ARG A 109 -8.78 -0.21 11.28
N ILE A 110 -10.06 0.05 10.99
CA ILE A 110 -10.77 -0.59 9.87
C ILE A 110 -10.08 -0.26 8.53
N SER A 111 -9.70 1.00 8.33
CA SER A 111 -9.01 1.43 7.10
C SER A 111 -7.65 0.73 6.95
N ASN A 112 -6.87 0.62 8.02
CA ASN A 112 -5.59 -0.09 8.00
C ASN A 112 -5.75 -1.59 7.70
N VAL A 113 -6.76 -2.25 8.27
CA VAL A 113 -7.07 -3.65 7.94
C VAL A 113 -7.45 -3.80 6.47
N MET A 114 -8.34 -2.93 5.95
CA MET A 114 -8.72 -2.93 4.54
C MET A 114 -7.53 -2.70 3.62
N ARG A 115 -6.66 -1.74 3.94
CA ARG A 115 -5.40 -1.50 3.21
C ARG A 115 -4.55 -2.76 3.21
N GLY A 116 -4.32 -3.35 4.37
CA GLY A 116 -3.50 -4.57 4.53
C GLY A 116 -4.00 -5.71 3.64
N ILE A 117 -5.31 -5.97 3.63
CA ILE A 117 -5.94 -6.99 2.78
C ILE A 117 -5.68 -6.70 1.29
N LEU A 118 -5.91 -5.46 0.85
CA LEU A 118 -5.72 -5.09 -0.57
C LEU A 118 -4.26 -5.22 -1.02
N TRP A 119 -3.31 -4.79 -0.19
CA TRP A 119 -1.88 -4.93 -0.48
C TRP A 119 -1.43 -6.39 -0.52
N VAL A 120 -1.91 -7.22 0.41
CA VAL A 120 -1.59 -8.66 0.42
C VAL A 120 -2.17 -9.38 -0.79
N ILE A 121 -3.44 -9.14 -1.15
CA ILE A 121 -4.06 -9.72 -2.34
C ILE A 121 -3.26 -9.33 -3.59
N ARG A 122 -2.90 -8.05 -3.71
CA ARG A 122 -2.10 -7.56 -4.82
C ARG A 122 -0.72 -8.20 -4.90
N PHE A 123 -0.04 -8.36 -3.76
CA PHE A 123 1.25 -9.05 -3.68
C PHE A 123 1.14 -10.47 -4.24
N PHE A 124 0.18 -11.27 -3.77
CA PHE A 124 -0.01 -12.63 -4.27
C PHE A 124 -0.39 -12.68 -5.75
N TYR A 125 -1.18 -11.72 -6.23
CA TYR A 125 -1.51 -11.60 -7.64
C TYR A 125 -0.24 -11.39 -8.48
N LEU A 126 0.56 -10.36 -8.16
CA LEU A 126 1.79 -10.04 -8.87
C LEU A 126 2.82 -11.18 -8.78
N PHE A 127 2.92 -11.83 -7.61
CA PHE A 127 3.80 -12.98 -7.40
C PHE A 127 3.41 -14.17 -8.29
N THR A 128 2.12 -14.47 -8.37
CA THR A 128 1.60 -15.56 -9.22
C THR A 128 1.87 -15.27 -10.69
N ILE A 129 1.65 -14.02 -11.13
CA ILE A 129 1.97 -13.61 -12.50
C ILE A 129 3.47 -13.79 -12.77
N LEU A 130 4.32 -13.37 -11.84
CA LEU A 130 5.77 -13.49 -11.99
C LEU A 130 6.21 -14.95 -12.13
N LEU A 131 5.58 -15.90 -11.42
CA LEU A 131 5.89 -17.33 -11.51
C LEU A 131 5.33 -18.03 -12.76
N VAL A 132 4.22 -17.53 -13.31
CA VAL A 132 3.52 -18.18 -14.44
C VAL A 132 4.00 -17.65 -15.78
N LEU A 133 4.32 -16.35 -15.86
CA LEU A 133 4.66 -15.69 -17.12
C LEU A 133 6.17 -15.50 -17.34
N PHE A 134 7.02 -15.69 -16.32
CA PHE A 134 8.47 -15.49 -16.40
C PHE A 134 9.21 -16.63 -15.69
#